data_AF-A0A381THT8-F1
#
_entry.id   AF-A0A381THT8-F1
#
_cell.length_a   1.000
_cell.length_b   1.000
_cell.length_c   1.000
_cell.angle_alpha   90.00
_cell.angle_beta   90.00
_cell.angle_gamma   90.00
#
_symmetry.space_group_name_H-M   'P 1'
#
loop_
_entity.id
_entity.type
_entity.pdbx_description
1 polymer ?
#
loop_
_entity_poly.entity_id
_entity_poly.type
_entity_poly.pdbx_seq_one_letter_code
_entity_poly.pdbx_strand_id
1 'polypeptide(L)'
;MSIRKSIFVTIVFAGVLSYGQLASAQEAGIRGFLDEEVNLQRQREELFRSIPEPTNLREYMRIISESPHHAGAPGSRRVAEYILSQFASWGLEAYIEEHEALMPFPVERVVELIEPERIQLRLE
;
A
#
# COMPACT_ATOMS: atom_id res chain seq x y z
N MET A 1 20.43 56.83 -26.55
CA MET A 1 20.85 55.55 -25.93
C MET A 1 19.73 54.82 -25.16
N SER A 2 18.44 55.14 -25.39
CA SER A 2 17.30 54.60 -24.61
C SER A 2 16.47 53.54 -25.35
N ILE A 3 16.36 53.64 -26.69
CA ILE A 3 15.52 52.75 -27.52
C ILE A 3 16.05 51.32 -27.60
N ARG A 4 17.38 51.13 -27.63
CA ARG A 4 18.01 49.80 -27.70
C ARG A 4 17.88 48.99 -26.40
N LYS A 5 17.78 49.66 -25.25
CA LYS A 5 17.57 49.00 -23.94
C LYS A 5 16.10 48.59 -23.75
N SER A 6 15.16 49.40 -24.26
CA SER A 6 13.72 49.08 -24.20
C SER A 6 13.36 47.87 -25.05
N ILE A 7 13.89 47.75 -26.27
CA ILE A 7 13.65 46.58 -27.14
C ILE A 7 14.21 45.29 -26.51
N PHE A 8 15.39 45.36 -25.88
CA PHE A 8 16.01 44.21 -25.22
C PHE A 8 15.20 43.75 -23.99
N VAL A 9 14.65 44.67 -23.21
CA VAL A 9 13.80 44.36 -22.05
C VAL A 9 12.47 43.75 -22.49
N THR A 10 11.86 44.23 -23.58
CA THR A 10 10.61 43.68 -24.10
C THR A 10 10.79 42.27 -24.68
N ILE A 11 11.93 41.98 -25.34
CA ILE A 11 12.24 40.64 -25.85
C ILE A 11 12.51 39.66 -24.71
N VAL A 12 13.19 40.08 -23.64
CA VAL A 12 13.41 39.26 -22.45
C VAL A 12 12.10 39.01 -21.70
N PHE A 13 11.23 40.01 -21.58
CA PHE A 13 9.92 39.85 -20.93
C PHE A 13 8.96 38.96 -21.74
N ALA A 14 8.98 39.07 -23.08
CA ALA A 14 8.24 38.18 -23.97
C ALA A 14 8.78 36.74 -23.93
N GLY A 15 10.10 36.56 -23.86
CA GLY A 15 10.73 35.24 -23.71
C GLY A 15 10.38 34.56 -22.38
N VAL A 16 10.30 35.32 -21.27
CA VAL A 16 9.88 34.79 -19.95
C VAL A 16 8.38 34.46 -19.93
N LEU A 17 7.53 35.24 -20.61
CA LEU A 17 6.10 34.91 -20.76
C LEU A 17 5.87 33.66 -21.62
N SER A 18 6.67 33.44 -22.68
CA SER A 18 6.55 32.25 -23.54
C SER A 18 7.08 30.98 -22.89
N TYR A 19 8.05 31.05 -21.98
CA TYR A 19 8.52 29.88 -21.21
C TYR A 19 7.47 29.38 -20.20
N GLY A 20 6.65 30.27 -19.65
CA GLY A 20 5.57 29.89 -18.71
C GLY A 20 4.45 29.07 -19.36
N GLN A 21 4.27 29.17 -20.68
CA GLN A 21 3.20 28.45 -21.40
C GLN A 21 3.62 27.06 -21.91
N LEU A 22 4.92 26.80 -22.07
CA LEU A 22 5.42 25.48 -22.50
C LEU A 22 5.44 24.43 -21.37
N ALA A 23 5.19 24.85 -20.12
CA ALA A 23 5.02 23.95 -18.98
C ALA A 23 3.57 23.44 -18.82
N SER A 24 2.68 23.71 -19.78
CA SER A 24 1.53 22.84 -20.03
C SER A 24 2.04 21.59 -20.74
N ALA A 25 2.77 20.74 -20.01
CA ALA A 25 2.93 19.36 -20.42
C ALA A 25 1.50 18.84 -20.61
N GLN A 26 1.12 18.55 -21.86
CA GLN A 26 -0.16 17.93 -22.15
C GLN A 26 -0.24 16.69 -21.26
N GLU A 27 -1.06 16.79 -20.22
CA GLU A 27 -1.01 15.93 -19.06
C GLU A 27 -1.43 14.54 -19.55
N ALA A 28 -0.45 13.68 -19.84
CA ALA A 28 -0.64 12.47 -20.63
C ALA A 28 -1.86 11.70 -20.10
N GLY A 29 -2.77 11.35 -21.02
CA GLY A 29 -3.99 10.62 -20.67
C GLY A 29 -3.68 9.37 -19.85
N ILE A 30 -4.56 9.04 -18.91
CA ILE A 30 -4.40 7.82 -18.11
C ILE A 30 -4.89 6.64 -18.95
N ARG A 31 -4.05 5.63 -19.13
CA ARG A 31 -4.40 4.43 -19.89
C ARG A 31 -5.66 3.77 -19.29
N GLY A 32 -6.68 3.56 -20.12
CA GLY A 32 -7.93 2.94 -19.70
C GLY A 32 -9.02 3.92 -19.22
N PHE A 33 -8.74 5.24 -19.25
CA PHE A 33 -9.72 6.29 -18.98
C PHE A 33 -10.02 7.08 -20.25
N LEU A 34 -11.25 7.58 -20.37
CA LEU A 34 -11.59 8.57 -21.39
C LEU A 34 -10.95 9.92 -21.01
N ASP A 35 -10.57 10.72 -22.00
CA ASP A 35 -9.90 12.02 -21.77
C ASP A 35 -10.70 12.94 -20.84
N GLU A 36 -12.05 12.87 -20.89
CA GLU A 36 -12.95 13.63 -20.02
C GLU A 36 -12.96 13.17 -18.55
N GLU A 37 -12.58 11.91 -18.28
CA GLU A 37 -12.59 11.30 -16.95
C GLU A 37 -11.24 11.46 -16.23
N VAL A 38 -10.17 11.76 -16.98
CA VAL A 38 -8.80 11.80 -16.47
C VAL A 38 -8.65 12.76 -15.28
N ASN A 39 -9.27 13.95 -15.34
CA ASN A 39 -9.18 14.92 -14.24
C ASN A 39 -9.90 14.43 -12.98
N LEU A 40 -11.07 13.81 -13.13
CA LEU A 40 -11.81 13.24 -12.01
C LEU A 40 -11.02 12.08 -11.38
N GLN A 41 -10.37 11.25 -12.20
CA GLN A 41 -9.52 10.18 -11.73
C GLN A 41 -8.33 10.71 -10.92
N ARG A 42 -7.64 11.75 -11.40
CA ARG A 42 -6.53 12.38 -10.66
C ARG A 42 -6.97 12.91 -9.30
N GLN A 43 -8.14 13.55 -9.22
CA GLN A 43 -8.71 14.04 -7.96
C GLN A 43 -9.00 12.88 -6.99
N ARG A 44 -9.54 11.77 -7.49
CA ARG A 44 -9.77 10.55 -6.67
C ARG A 44 -8.47 9.96 -6.17
N GLU A 45 -7.43 9.91 -7.01
CA GLU A 45 -6.11 9.42 -6.61
C GLU A 45 -5.46 10.32 -5.56
N GLU A 46 -5.58 11.65 -5.70
CA GLU A 46 -5.08 12.61 -4.71
C GLU A 46 -5.79 12.44 -3.36
N LEU A 47 -7.12 12.35 -3.39
CA LEU A 47 -7.91 12.05 -2.19
C LEU A 47 -7.48 10.71 -1.58
N PHE A 48 -7.37 9.66 -2.39
CA PHE A 48 -6.97 8.34 -1.91
C PHE A 48 -5.57 8.35 -1.28
N ARG A 49 -4.61 9.06 -1.86
CA ARG A 49 -3.25 9.20 -1.29
C ARG A 49 -3.24 9.93 0.05
N SER A 50 -4.23 10.80 0.33
CA SER A 50 -4.32 11.54 1.59
C SER A 50 -4.87 10.73 2.77
N ILE A 51 -5.49 9.57 2.52
CA ILE A 51 -6.18 8.79 3.56
C ILE A 51 -5.23 7.91 4.38
N PRO A 52 -4.29 7.13 3.79
CA PRO A 52 -3.42 6.25 4.55
C PRO A 52 -2.51 7.01 5.53
N GLU A 53 -2.55 6.61 6.79
CA GLU A 53 -1.69 7.17 7.84
C GLU A 53 -0.61 6.13 8.22
N PRO A 54 0.69 6.49 8.15
CA PRO A 54 1.78 5.53 8.38
C PRO A 54 1.84 4.90 9.78
N THR A 55 1.34 5.58 10.81
CA THR A 55 1.32 5.08 12.20
C THR A 55 0.28 3.98 12.38
N ASN A 56 -0.89 4.13 11.77
CA ASN A 56 -1.92 3.10 11.68
C ASN A 56 -1.36 1.85 10.99
N LEU A 57 -0.68 2.00 9.85
CA LEU A 57 -0.05 0.88 9.14
C LEU A 57 0.97 0.13 10.02
N ARG A 58 1.79 0.87 10.77
CA ARG A 58 2.76 0.26 11.72
C ARG A 58 2.06 -0.49 12.84
N GLU A 59 1.00 0.08 13.40
CA GLU A 59 0.26 -0.56 14.49
C GLU A 59 -0.48 -1.82 14.01
N TYR A 60 -1.10 -1.75 12.84
CA TYR A 60 -1.76 -2.90 12.21
C TYR A 60 -0.76 -4.03 12.01
N MET A 61 0.40 -3.72 11.43
CA MET A 61 1.47 -4.70 11.24
C MET A 61 1.93 -5.29 12.57
N ARG A 62 2.17 -4.45 13.58
CA ARG A 62 2.58 -4.89 14.92
C ARG A 62 1.59 -5.91 15.48
N ILE A 63 0.30 -5.58 15.51
CA ILE A 63 -0.74 -6.44 16.09
C ILE A 63 -0.91 -7.74 15.30
N ILE A 64 -0.96 -7.67 13.96
CA ILE A 64 -1.18 -8.88 13.16
C ILE A 64 0.05 -9.78 13.12
N SER A 65 1.26 -9.27 13.36
CA SER A 65 2.50 -10.05 13.28
C SER A 65 3.19 -10.32 14.61
N GLU A 66 2.67 -9.87 15.76
CA GLU A 66 3.35 -9.99 17.06
C GLU A 66 3.49 -11.43 17.55
N SER A 67 2.70 -12.37 17.02
CA SER A 67 2.69 -13.77 17.44
C SER A 67 2.23 -14.70 16.32
N PRO A 68 2.66 -15.97 16.30
CA PRO A 68 2.19 -16.95 15.32
C PRO A 68 0.65 -17.09 15.32
N HIS A 69 0.05 -17.00 14.14
CA HIS A 69 -1.41 -16.99 13.97
C HIS A 69 -1.86 -17.84 12.77
N HIS A 70 -1.24 -19.01 12.56
CA HIS A 70 -1.64 -19.93 11.49
C HIS A 70 -3.12 -20.34 11.61
N ALA A 71 -3.75 -20.65 10.47
CA ALA A 71 -5.18 -20.98 10.41
C ALA A 71 -5.54 -22.08 11.41
N GLY A 72 -6.63 -21.89 12.18
CA GLY A 72 -7.07 -22.81 13.23
C GLY A 72 -6.42 -22.60 14.60
N ALA A 73 -5.34 -21.81 14.71
CA ALA A 73 -4.75 -21.47 16.01
C ALA A 73 -5.55 -20.40 16.77
N PRO A 74 -5.46 -20.34 18.11
CA PRO A 74 -6.02 -19.25 18.90
C PRO A 74 -5.56 -17.86 18.46
N GLY A 75 -4.31 -17.75 17.97
CA GLY A 75 -3.78 -16.50 17.41
C GLY A 75 -4.53 -16.02 16.17
N SER A 76 -4.95 -16.96 15.30
CA SER A 76 -5.71 -16.62 14.09
C SER A 76 -7.06 -15.99 14.43
N ARG A 77 -7.75 -16.49 15.47
CA ARG A 77 -9.03 -15.91 15.92
C ARG A 77 -8.84 -14.49 16.49
N ARG A 78 -7.81 -14.27 17.31
CA ARG A 78 -7.51 -12.92 17.83
C ARG A 78 -7.26 -11.90 16.73
N VAL A 79 -6.50 -12.28 15.69
CA VAL A 79 -6.25 -11.42 14.53
C VAL A 79 -7.55 -11.14 13.76
N ALA A 80 -8.41 -12.14 13.58
CA ALA A 80 -9.71 -11.96 12.92
C ALA A 80 -10.64 -11.01 13.71
N GLU A 81 -10.71 -11.17 15.02
CA GLU A 81 -11.49 -10.28 15.92
C GLU A 81 -10.94 -8.85 15.90
N TYR A 82 -9.62 -8.69 15.86
CA TYR A 82 -8.99 -7.38 15.71
C TYR A 82 -9.41 -6.71 14.40
N ILE A 83 -9.31 -7.41 13.26
CA ILE A 83 -9.71 -6.87 11.96
C ILE A 83 -11.20 -6.52 11.94
N LEU A 84 -12.05 -7.37 12.51
CA LEU A 84 -13.49 -7.11 12.65
C LEU A 84 -13.74 -5.80 13.43
N SER A 85 -13.00 -5.58 14.52
CA SER A 85 -13.11 -4.34 15.30
C SER A 85 -12.72 -3.09 14.49
N GLN A 86 -11.71 -3.21 13.62
CA GLN A 86 -11.30 -2.12 12.74
C GLN A 86 -12.40 -1.82 11.71
N PHE A 87 -12.94 -2.84 11.05
CA PHE A 87 -14.04 -2.67 10.09
C PHE A 87 -15.28 -2.03 10.73
N ALA A 88 -15.68 -2.49 11.91
CA ALA A 88 -16.78 -1.88 12.65
C ALA A 88 -16.51 -0.41 12.99
N SER A 89 -15.27 -0.07 13.40
CA SER A 89 -14.88 1.31 13.70
C SER A 89 -14.92 2.24 12.48
N TRP A 90 -14.78 1.69 11.28
CA TRP A 90 -14.87 2.43 10.02
C TRP A 90 -16.31 2.49 9.48
N GLY A 91 -17.28 1.93 10.19
CA GLY A 91 -18.69 1.89 9.79
C GLY A 91 -19.01 0.84 8.73
N LEU A 92 -18.16 -0.18 8.57
CA LEU A 92 -18.42 -1.29 7.66
C LEU A 92 -19.27 -2.36 8.36
N GLU A 93 -20.24 -2.91 7.62
CA GLU A 93 -20.95 -4.12 8.03
C GLU A 93 -20.06 -5.33 7.74
N ALA A 94 -19.54 -5.95 8.80
CA ALA A 94 -18.66 -7.10 8.71
C ALA A 94 -19.02 -8.13 9.78
N TYR A 95 -18.77 -9.41 9.47
CA TYR A 95 -18.97 -10.54 10.37
C TYR A 95 -17.87 -11.58 10.14
N ILE A 96 -17.64 -12.43 11.14
CA ILE A 96 -16.74 -13.58 11.01
C ILE A 96 -17.58 -14.76 10.53
N GLU A 97 -17.17 -15.36 9.41
CA GLU A 97 -17.71 -16.63 8.94
C GLU A 97 -16.77 -17.76 9.38
N GLU A 98 -17.32 -18.79 9.99
CA GLU A 98 -16.57 -19.94 10.49
C GLU A 98 -16.77 -21.16 9.59
N HIS A 99 -15.66 -21.83 9.29
CA HIS A 99 -15.66 -23.06 8.49
C HIS A 99 -14.83 -24.14 9.16
N GLU A 100 -15.30 -25.37 9.03
CA GLU A 100 -14.54 -26.56 9.44
C GLU A 100 -13.76 -27.09 8.24
N ALA A 101 -12.43 -27.13 8.35
CA ALA A 101 -11.53 -27.64 7.32
C ALA A 101 -10.52 -28.62 7.91
N LEU A 102 -10.16 -29.64 7.12
CA LEU A 102 -9.08 -30.55 7.47
C LEU A 102 -7.73 -29.84 7.29
N MET A 103 -7.05 -29.60 8.40
CA MET A 103 -5.76 -28.92 8.44
C MET A 103 -4.63 -29.93 8.67
N PRO A 104 -3.61 -30.00 7.79
CA PRO A 104 -2.49 -30.92 7.97
C PRO A 104 -1.48 -30.36 8.98
N PHE A 105 -1.74 -30.52 10.28
CA PHE A 105 -0.80 -30.14 11.32
C PHE A 105 0.25 -31.24 11.56
N PRO A 106 1.55 -30.89 11.60
CA PRO A 106 2.58 -31.86 11.93
C PRO A 106 2.42 -32.28 13.39
N VAL A 107 2.32 -33.59 13.62
CA VAL A 107 2.33 -34.18 14.97
C VAL A 107 3.76 -34.26 15.50
N GLU A 108 4.71 -34.56 14.63
CA GLU A 108 6.13 -34.69 14.96
C GLU A 108 7.00 -34.00 13.89
N ARG A 109 8.08 -33.35 14.34
CA ARG A 109 9.08 -32.72 13.47
C ARG A 109 10.47 -33.20 13.90
N VAL A 110 11.04 -34.13 13.13
CA VAL A 110 12.32 -34.76 13.42
C VAL A 110 13.20 -34.74 12.18
N VAL A 111 14.48 -34.45 12.36
CA VAL A 111 15.52 -34.55 11.32
C VAL A 111 16.59 -35.50 11.83
N GLU A 112 17.00 -36.47 11.02
CA GLU A 112 18.02 -37.45 11.41
C GLU A 112 19.15 -37.50 10.38
N LEU A 113 20.39 -37.31 10.85
CA LEU A 113 21.60 -37.68 10.13
C LEU A 113 21.81 -39.18 10.31
N ILE A 114 21.91 -39.93 9.20
CA ILE A 114 22.04 -41.39 9.25
C ILE A 114 23.51 -41.83 9.20
N GLU A 115 24.35 -41.15 8.40
CA GLU A 115 25.78 -41.44 8.24
C GLU A 115 26.59 -40.14 8.04
N PRO A 116 27.88 -40.10 8.42
CA PRO A 116 28.69 -41.20 8.99
C PRO A 116 28.38 -41.51 10.46
N GLU A 117 27.72 -40.59 11.18
CA GLU A 117 27.26 -40.76 12.55
C GLU A 117 25.74 -40.59 12.61
N ARG A 118 25.07 -41.37 13.47
CA ARG A 118 23.61 -41.26 13.66
C ARG A 118 23.30 -40.15 14.67
N ILE A 119 22.69 -39.06 14.21
CA ILE A 119 22.29 -37.92 15.05
C ILE A 119 20.84 -37.57 14.77
N GLN A 120 19.99 -37.61 15.80
CA GLN A 120 18.59 -37.20 15.70
C GLN A 120 18.39 -35.83 16.36
N LEU A 121 17.79 -34.90 15.62
CA LEU A 121 17.41 -33.57 16.09
C LEU A 121 15.88 -33.44 16.08
N ARG A 122 15.32 -32.93 17.16
CA ARG A 122 13.90 -32.58 17.25
C ARG A 122 13.74 -31.07 17.12
N LEU A 123 12.79 -30.62 16.31
CA LEU A 123 12.42 -29.22 16.22
C LEU A 123 11.35 -28.93 17.28
N GLU A 124 11.69 -28.12 18.28
CA GLU A 124 10.70 -27.52 19.20
C GLU A 124 9.75 -26.58 18.45
#